data_AF-A0A944YJT9-F1
#
_entry.id   AF-A0A944YJT9-F1
#
_cell.length_a   1.000
_cell.length_b   1.000
_cell.length_c   1.000
_cell.angle_alpha   90.00
_cell.angle_beta   90.00
_cell.angle_gamma   90.00
#
_symmetry.space_group_name_H-M   'P 1'
#
loop_
_entity.id
_entity.type
_entity.pdbx_description
1 polymer ?
#
loop_
_entity_poly.entity_id
_entity_poly.type
_entity_poly.pdbx_seq_one_letter_code
_entity_poly.pdbx_strand_id
1 'polypeptide(L)'
;MTEDTYAVHPPSARWTHVALRVNDIDATIAWYTEHTPLSLLARREDEFGYGAWLGHSDSVEHPFLLVVSQFLEGKDPFGDSPHAVLGPFAHIGIELCSRADIEAAAATAEADGSLAMPPTQMPPPIGYICMARDPDGNT
;
A
#
# COMPACT_ATOMS: atom_id res chain seq x y z
N MET A 1 -21.26 18.14 20.64
CA MET A 1 -20.44 18.92 19.69
C MET A 1 -19.27 18.04 19.35
N THR A 2 -19.21 17.52 18.12
CA THR A 2 -18.01 16.84 17.63
C THR A 2 -16.89 17.87 17.69
N GLU A 3 -15.84 17.59 18.46
CA GLU A 3 -14.63 18.42 18.46
C GLU A 3 -14.22 18.65 17.01
N ASP A 4 -13.84 19.89 16.72
CA ASP A 4 -13.32 20.24 15.41
C ASP A 4 -12.15 19.32 15.09
N THR A 5 -12.30 18.41 14.13
CA THR A 5 -11.26 17.45 13.73
C THR A 5 -9.97 18.17 13.35
N TYR A 6 -10.03 19.44 12.91
CA TYR A 6 -8.83 20.23 12.64
C TYR A 6 -7.99 20.52 13.89
N ALA A 7 -8.57 20.45 15.11
CA ALA A 7 -7.83 20.59 16.37
C ALA A 7 -6.95 19.38 16.70
N VAL A 8 -7.23 18.20 16.11
CA VAL A 8 -6.43 16.96 16.26
C VAL A 8 -5.61 16.62 15.01
N HIS A 9 -5.82 17.35 13.91
CA HIS A 9 -5.05 17.19 12.69
C HIS A 9 -3.66 17.84 12.80
N PRO A 10 -2.73 17.50 11.89
CA PRO A 10 -1.41 18.11 11.88
C PRO A 10 -1.45 19.65 11.86
N PRO A 11 -0.57 20.34 12.63
CA PRO A 11 -0.58 21.80 12.75
C PRO A 11 -0.01 22.53 11.52
N SER A 12 0.48 21.79 10.53
CA SER A 12 1.05 22.31 9.28
C SER A 12 0.78 21.37 8.11
N ALA A 13 0.71 21.95 6.90
CA ALA A 13 0.52 21.20 5.66
C ALA A 13 1.65 20.17 5.47
N ARG A 14 1.28 18.94 5.07
CA ARG A 14 2.22 17.83 4.86
C ARG A 14 1.65 16.81 3.87
N TRP A 15 2.53 16.09 3.19
CA TRP A 15 2.16 14.90 2.42
C TRP A 15 1.95 13.74 3.39
N THR A 16 0.80 13.09 3.32
CA THR A 16 0.39 12.05 4.28
C THR A 16 0.18 10.66 3.69
N HIS A 17 -0.23 10.52 2.43
CA HIS A 17 -0.62 9.20 1.90
C HIS A 17 -0.64 9.11 0.38
N VAL A 18 -0.78 7.86 -0.08
CA VAL A 18 -1.34 7.47 -1.39
C VAL A 18 -2.61 6.65 -1.13
N ALA A 19 -3.61 6.77 -2.00
CA ALA A 19 -4.86 6.00 -1.88
C ALA A 19 -5.08 5.15 -3.13
N LEU A 20 -5.38 3.86 -2.94
CA LEU A 20 -5.68 2.91 -4.02
C LEU A 20 -7.13 2.43 -3.92
N ARG A 21 -7.77 2.31 -5.07
CA ARG A 21 -8.98 1.49 -5.24
C ARG A 21 -8.52 0.04 -5.31
N VAL A 22 -9.22 -0.86 -4.63
CA VAL A 22 -8.89 -2.29 -4.58
C VAL A 22 -10.14 -3.15 -4.75
N ASN A 23 -9.99 -4.35 -5.31
CA ASN A 23 -11.10 -5.26 -5.55
C ASN A 23 -11.49 -6.09 -4.32
N ASP A 24 -10.51 -6.47 -3.50
CA ASP A 24 -10.69 -7.26 -2.28
C ASP A 24 -9.78 -6.74 -1.17
N ILE A 25 -10.37 -6.03 -0.20
CA ILE A 25 -9.62 -5.37 0.87
C ILE A 25 -8.92 -6.36 1.79
N ASP A 26 -9.47 -7.56 1.99
CA ASP A 26 -8.89 -8.57 2.85
C ASP A 26 -7.65 -9.18 2.20
N ALA A 27 -7.73 -9.48 0.90
CA ALA A 27 -6.58 -9.92 0.12
C ALA A 27 -5.48 -8.85 0.10
N THR A 28 -5.83 -7.57 -0.13
CA THR A 28 -4.88 -6.47 -0.11
C THR A 28 -4.22 -6.32 1.26
N ILE A 29 -4.98 -6.30 2.35
CA ILE A 29 -4.42 -6.16 3.70
C ILE A 29 -3.45 -7.30 3.98
N ALA A 30 -3.86 -8.55 3.73
CA ALA A 30 -3.02 -9.73 3.98
C ALA A 30 -1.70 -9.62 3.23
N TRP A 31 -1.76 -9.31 1.92
CA TRP A 31 -0.58 -9.17 1.08
C TRP A 31 0.38 -8.10 1.58
N TYR A 32 -0.11 -6.88 1.86
CA TYR A 32 0.80 -5.81 2.30
C TYR A 32 1.42 -6.10 3.68
N THR A 33 0.69 -6.73 4.60
CA THR A 33 1.25 -7.08 5.93
C THR A 33 2.19 -8.27 5.92
N GLU A 34 2.10 -9.15 4.91
CA GLU A 34 2.98 -10.31 4.75
C GLU A 34 4.24 -9.97 3.94
N HIS A 35 4.10 -9.14 2.91
CA HIS A 35 5.17 -8.82 1.96
C HIS A 35 5.97 -7.56 2.33
N THR A 36 5.47 -6.75 3.26
CA THR A 36 6.12 -5.48 3.65
C THR A 36 6.11 -5.31 5.17
N PRO A 37 6.93 -4.40 5.73
CA PRO A 37 6.88 -4.06 7.15
C PRO A 37 5.63 -3.25 7.58
N LEU A 38 4.68 -2.98 6.67
CA LEU A 38 3.48 -2.21 6.99
C LEU A 38 2.53 -3.01 7.88
N SER A 39 1.86 -2.31 8.79
CA SER A 39 0.83 -2.86 9.66
C SER A 39 -0.53 -2.24 9.35
N LEU A 40 -1.61 -2.98 9.57
CA LEU A 40 -2.97 -2.43 9.55
C LEU A 40 -3.18 -1.53 10.76
N LEU A 41 -3.32 -0.23 10.53
CA LEU A 41 -3.50 0.77 11.60
C LEU A 41 -4.97 1.06 11.88
N ALA A 42 -5.81 1.03 10.85
CA ALA A 42 -7.25 1.22 10.98
C ALA A 42 -8.00 0.50 9.85
N ARG A 43 -9.17 -0.05 10.17
CA ARG A 43 -10.15 -0.58 9.21
C ARG A 43 -11.53 0.02 9.50
N ARG A 44 -12.27 0.33 8.46
CA ARG A 44 -13.60 0.95 8.51
C ARG A 44 -14.51 0.27 7.49
N GLU A 45 -15.79 0.27 7.80
CA GLU A 45 -16.87 -0.23 6.95
C GLU A 45 -18.05 0.73 7.04
N ASP A 46 -18.70 0.99 5.91
CA ASP A 46 -19.95 1.73 5.82
C ASP A 46 -20.82 1.20 4.66
N GLU A 47 -21.93 1.88 4.34
CA GLU A 47 -22.87 1.47 3.29
C GLU A 47 -22.30 1.55 1.86
N PHE A 48 -21.13 2.17 1.67
CA PHE A 48 -20.44 2.31 0.39
C PHE A 48 -19.33 1.28 0.22
N GLY A 49 -18.76 0.78 1.32
CA GLY A 49 -17.82 -0.34 1.32
C GLY A 49 -16.81 -0.31 2.46
N TYR A 50 -15.57 -0.64 2.13
CA TYR A 50 -14.50 -0.86 3.10
C TYR A 50 -13.33 0.09 2.87
N GLY A 51 -12.71 0.53 3.96
CA GLY A 51 -11.48 1.33 3.93
C GLY A 51 -10.48 0.84 4.94
N ALA A 52 -9.19 0.82 4.57
CA ALA A 52 -8.11 0.43 5.46
C ALA A 52 -6.89 1.34 5.29
N TRP A 53 -6.19 1.57 6.40
CA TRP A 53 -5.02 2.43 6.49
C TRP A 53 -3.86 1.55 6.93
N LEU A 54 -2.86 1.41 6.07
CA LEU A 54 -1.63 0.67 6.34
C LEU A 54 -0.45 1.64 6.48
N GLY A 55 0.44 1.35 7.41
CA GLY A 55 1.57 2.21 7.72
C GLY A 55 2.54 1.58 8.73
N HIS A 56 3.63 2.29 8.99
CA HIS A 56 4.55 1.96 10.07
C HIS A 56 3.96 2.37 11.43
N SER A 57 3.68 1.39 12.30
CA SER A 57 3.09 1.64 13.63
C SER A 57 4.05 2.40 14.58
N ASP A 58 5.34 2.39 14.28
CA ASP A 58 6.41 3.05 15.04
C ASP A 58 6.78 4.45 14.49
N SER A 59 6.17 4.91 13.40
CA SER A 59 6.44 6.23 12.78
C SER A 59 5.28 7.22 12.93
N VAL A 60 4.81 7.41 14.18
CA VAL A 60 3.62 8.21 14.49
C VAL A 60 3.76 9.72 14.26
N GLU A 61 4.97 10.28 14.35
CA GLU A 61 5.21 11.73 14.16
C GLU A 61 5.11 12.15 12.69
N HIS A 62 5.55 11.25 11.79
CA HIS A 62 5.61 11.46 10.34
C HIS A 62 5.08 10.22 9.60
N PRO A 63 3.78 9.90 9.73
CA PRO A 63 3.23 8.74 9.05
C PRO A 63 3.11 9.04 7.57
N PHE A 64 3.55 8.09 6.75
CA PHE A 64 3.16 8.00 5.35
C PHE A 64 2.32 6.74 5.19
N LEU A 65 1.09 6.91 4.71
CA LEU A 65 0.09 5.85 4.73
C LEU A 65 -0.21 5.33 3.33
N LEU A 66 -0.41 4.03 3.25
CA LEU A 66 -1.13 3.40 2.15
C LEU A 66 -2.59 3.27 2.56
N VAL A 67 -3.46 4.05 1.92
CA VAL A 67 -4.91 3.95 2.10
C VAL A 67 -5.47 3.07 0.99
N VAL A 68 -6.29 2.08 1.33
CA VAL A 68 -6.95 1.22 0.36
C VAL A 68 -8.46 1.25 0.57
N SER A 69 -9.21 1.32 -0.52
CA SER A 69 -10.67 1.40 -0.51
C SER A 69 -11.29 0.41 -1.48
N GLN A 70 -12.15 -0.46 -0.97
CA GLN A 70 -12.99 -1.34 -1.75
C GLN A 70 -14.42 -0.81 -1.74
N PHE A 71 -15.01 -0.56 -2.91
CA PHE A 71 -16.39 -0.11 -3.03
C PHE A 71 -17.33 -1.29 -3.32
N LEU A 72 -18.50 -1.30 -2.68
CA LEU A 72 -19.54 -2.28 -2.96
C LEU A 72 -20.12 -2.08 -4.36
N GLU A 73 -20.73 -3.14 -4.90
CA GLU A 73 -21.37 -3.12 -6.21
C GLU A 73 -22.39 -1.96 -6.32
N GLY A 74 -22.27 -1.16 -7.39
CA GLY A 74 -23.13 0.00 -7.62
C GLY A 74 -22.89 1.19 -6.68
N LYS A 75 -21.89 1.12 -5.79
CA LYS A 75 -21.50 2.21 -4.86
C LYS A 75 -20.20 2.90 -5.23
N ASP A 76 -19.55 2.46 -6.30
CA ASP A 76 -18.28 3.01 -6.74
C ASP A 76 -18.44 4.47 -7.21
N PRO A 77 -17.77 5.44 -6.57
CA PRO A 77 -17.88 6.85 -6.93
C PRO A 77 -17.24 7.18 -8.28
N PHE A 78 -16.43 6.28 -8.83
CA PHE A 78 -15.77 6.44 -10.13
C PHE A 78 -16.56 5.86 -11.31
N GLY A 79 -17.73 5.24 -11.04
CA GLY A 79 -18.63 4.71 -12.07
C GLY A 79 -17.93 3.74 -13.03
N ASP A 80 -18.05 3.99 -14.33
CA ASP A 80 -17.46 3.16 -15.39
C ASP A 80 -15.96 3.40 -15.61
N SER A 81 -15.30 4.21 -14.76
CA SER A 81 -13.86 4.44 -14.87
C SER A 81 -13.10 3.12 -14.70
N PRO A 82 -12.08 2.86 -15.53
CA PRO A 82 -11.32 1.63 -15.44
C PRO A 82 -10.67 1.49 -14.07
N HIS A 83 -10.58 0.26 -13.59
CA HIS A 83 -9.80 -0.06 -12.39
C HIS A 83 -8.31 0.09 -12.74
N ALA A 84 -7.77 1.30 -12.56
CA ALA A 84 -6.41 1.63 -12.92
C ALA A 84 -5.43 1.22 -11.83
N VAL A 85 -4.26 0.73 -12.26
CA VAL A 85 -3.10 0.48 -11.41
C VAL A 85 -2.06 1.59 -11.62
N LEU A 86 -1.09 1.70 -10.71
CA LEU A 86 0.01 2.66 -10.82
C LEU A 86 0.92 2.44 -12.06
N GLY A 87 0.93 1.22 -12.58
CA GLY A 87 1.75 0.83 -13.73
C GLY A 87 1.48 1.61 -15.02
N PRO A 88 2.41 1.56 -16.00
CA PRO A 88 3.55 0.63 -16.05
C PRO A 88 4.83 1.16 -15.36
N PHE A 89 4.82 2.39 -14.82
CA PHE A 89 6.01 2.99 -14.22
C PHE A 89 5.84 3.37 -12.75
N ALA A 90 4.72 3.96 -12.35
CA ALA A 90 4.57 4.35 -10.94
C ALA A 90 4.43 3.09 -10.09
N HIS A 91 5.01 3.15 -8.89
CA HIS A 91 5.13 2.03 -7.96
C HIS A 91 5.27 2.55 -6.53
N ILE A 92 5.11 1.66 -5.55
CA ILE A 92 5.30 1.96 -4.13
C ILE A 92 6.66 1.39 -3.70
N GLY A 93 7.61 2.28 -3.41
CA GLY A 93 8.93 1.88 -2.94
C GLY A 93 8.97 1.64 -1.43
N ILE A 94 9.49 0.47 -1.02
CA ILE A 94 9.79 0.14 0.37
C ILE A 94 11.28 -0.18 0.48
N GLU A 95 12.02 0.64 1.23
CA GLU A 95 13.44 0.41 1.50
C GLU A 95 13.60 -0.68 2.57
N LEU A 96 14.42 -1.69 2.29
CA LEU A 96 14.80 -2.73 3.25
C LEU A 96 16.24 -2.52 3.72
N CYS A 97 16.55 -3.03 4.90
CA CYS A 97 17.82 -2.73 5.59
C CYS A 97 19.03 -3.51 5.03
N SER A 98 18.81 -4.54 4.21
CA SER A 98 19.90 -5.37 3.67
C SER A 98 19.52 -6.12 2.40
N ARG A 99 20.54 -6.63 1.68
CA ARG A 99 20.32 -7.55 0.55
C ARG A 99 19.61 -8.83 0.98
N ALA A 100 19.92 -9.35 2.17
CA ALA A 100 19.29 -10.58 2.66
C ALA A 100 17.78 -10.38 2.87
N ASP A 101 17.37 -9.20 3.33
CA ASP A 101 15.94 -8.87 3.48
C ASP A 101 15.24 -8.78 2.11
N ILE A 102 15.92 -8.27 1.08
CA ILE A 102 15.40 -8.25 -0.31
C ILE A 102 15.25 -9.68 -0.85
N GLU A 103 16.23 -10.55 -0.63
CA GLU A 103 16.14 -11.96 -1.03
C GLU A 103 14.98 -12.68 -0.32
N ALA A 104 14.79 -12.41 0.97
CA ALA A 104 13.69 -12.98 1.74
C ALA A 104 12.32 -12.49 1.24
N ALA A 105 12.18 -11.19 0.98
CA ALA A 105 10.96 -10.62 0.41
C ALA A 105 10.66 -11.20 -0.98
N ALA A 106 11.68 -11.37 -1.82
CA ALA A 106 11.52 -11.98 -3.12
C ALA A 106 11.10 -13.46 -3.03
N ALA A 107 11.64 -14.22 -2.07
CA ALA A 107 11.23 -15.61 -1.84
C ALA A 107 9.78 -15.73 -1.37
N THR A 108 9.32 -14.81 -0.50
CA THR A 108 7.90 -14.73 -0.12
C THR A 108 7.02 -14.45 -1.33
N ALA A 109 7.40 -13.47 -2.17
CA ALA A 109 6.69 -13.14 -3.40
C ALA A 109 6.76 -14.24 -4.48
N GLU A 110 7.81 -15.06 -4.51
CA GLU A 110 7.88 -16.20 -5.41
C GLU A 110 6.92 -17.31 -4.96
N ALA A 111 6.78 -17.53 -3.65
CA ALA A 111 5.97 -18.59 -3.08
C ALA A 111 4.47 -18.43 -3.37
N ASP A 112 3.96 -17.20 -3.45
CA ASP A 112 2.57 -16.89 -3.79
C ASP A 112 2.37 -16.49 -5.27
N GLY A 113 3.46 -16.44 -6.05
CA GLY A 113 3.44 -16.10 -7.48
C GLY A 113 3.31 -14.60 -7.77
N SER A 114 3.48 -13.73 -6.77
CA SER A 114 3.44 -12.26 -6.94
C SER A 114 4.74 -11.66 -7.47
N LEU A 115 5.87 -12.39 -7.48
CA LEU A 115 7.16 -11.89 -7.94
C LEU A 115 7.11 -11.47 -9.42
N ALA A 116 7.38 -10.18 -9.69
CA ALA A 116 7.37 -9.58 -11.02
C ALA A 116 8.77 -9.35 -11.60
N MET A 117 9.75 -9.05 -10.74
CA MET A 117 11.16 -8.95 -11.10
C MET A 117 12.01 -9.59 -10.00
N PRO A 118 12.88 -10.56 -10.32
CA PRO A 118 13.76 -11.17 -9.33
C PRO A 118 14.76 -10.14 -8.77
N PRO A 119 15.37 -10.42 -7.60
CA PRO A 119 16.45 -9.61 -7.06
C PRO A 119 17.50 -9.29 -8.11
N THR A 120 17.67 -8.00 -8.40
CA THR A 120 18.46 -7.48 -9.51
C THR A 120 19.29 -6.30 -9.05
N GLN A 121 20.58 -6.31 -9.40
CA GLN A 121 21.45 -5.16 -9.21
C GLN A 121 21.21 -4.13 -10.31
N MET A 122 20.62 -3.00 -9.93
CA MET A 122 20.44 -1.85 -10.81
C MET A 122 21.61 -0.85 -10.67
N PRO A 123 21.85 0.00 -11.68
CA PRO A 123 22.85 1.05 -11.59
C PRO A 123 22.55 2.06 -10.46
N PRO A 124 23.57 2.74 -9.91
CA PRO A 124 23.36 3.82 -8.95
C PRO A 124 22.43 4.92 -9.50
N PRO A 125 21.55 5.52 -8.67
CA PRO A 125 21.46 5.37 -7.22
C PRO A 125 20.53 4.25 -6.73
N ILE A 126 19.95 3.42 -7.61
CA ILE A 126 18.86 2.49 -7.28
C ILE A 126 19.32 1.36 -6.35
N GLY A 127 20.43 0.70 -6.67
CA GLY A 127 20.95 -0.40 -5.85
C GLY A 127 20.33 -1.76 -6.17
N TYR A 128 20.22 -2.62 -5.17
CA TYR A 128 19.73 -4.00 -5.29
C TYR A 128 18.25 -4.03 -4.97
N ILE A 129 17.40 -4.53 -5.87
CA ILE A 129 15.92 -4.47 -5.71
C ILE A 129 15.25 -5.71 -6.30
N CYS A 130 14.05 -6.03 -5.83
CA CYS A 130 13.08 -6.90 -6.51
C CYS A 130 11.77 -6.13 -6.73
N MET A 131 10.85 -6.68 -7.53
CA MET A 131 9.49 -6.13 -7.69
C MET A 131 8.49 -7.26 -7.51
N ALA A 132 7.40 -6.97 -6.81
CA ALA A 132 6.27 -7.89 -6.65
C ALA A 132 4.97 -7.16 -7.04
N ARG A 133 3.90 -7.91 -7.27
CA ARG A 133 2.57 -7.36 -7.58
C ARG A 133 1.61 -7.58 -6.43
N ASP A 134 0.95 -6.52 -6.00
CA ASP A 134 -0.18 -6.65 -5.09
C ASP A 134 -1.38 -7.35 -5.78
N PRO A 135 -2.45 -7.71 -5.03
CA PRO A 135 -3.59 -8.44 -5.59
C PRO A 135 -4.30 -7.75 -6.77
N ASP A 136 -4.20 -6.41 -6.86
CA ASP A 136 -4.79 -5.61 -7.94
C ASP A 136 -3.81 -5.36 -9.09
N GLY A 137 -2.53 -5.73 -8.92
CA GLY A 137 -1.49 -5.62 -9.93
C GLY A 137 -0.66 -4.33 -9.86
N ASN A 138 -0.74 -3.57 -8.76
CA ASN A 138 0.22 -2.50 -8.49
C ASN A 138 1.60 -3.09 -8.16
N THR A 139 2.66 -2.30 -8.38
CA THR A 139 4.06 -2.69 -8.12
C THR A 139 4.64 -1.86 -7.01
#